data_AF-A0A7W4HV55-F1
#
_entry.id   AF-A0A7W4HV55-F1
#
_cell.length_a   1.000
_cell.length_b   1.000
_cell.length_c   1.000
_cell.angle_alpha   90.00
_cell.angle_beta   90.00
_cell.angle_gamma   90.00
#
_symmetry.space_group_name_H-M   'P 1'
#
loop_
_entity.id
_entity.type
_entity.pdbx_description
1 polymer ?
#
loop_
_entity_poly.entity_id
_entity_poly.type
_entity_poly.pdbx_seq_one_letter_code
_entity_poly.pdbx_strand_id
1 'polypeptide(L)'
;MRKLAADQKNEEYLDQIYYALARIVLDKGDTAEAVELFKESGLRSVSNARQKGVSYLAVGEYYYAKGQYVEAQAFYDSALSALPEEYPGFDRLAERKVGLTKLADALRTVEHEDSLQRVAQMPEAERSRLIQGLIAKVQEQERQAKLQEEQEARDRQFAMENQYRNPTTQSSVQQSGGTWYFYNQGTLGFGRTDFKLRWGERKLEDNWRRKNKATQLGAATDEGGKADSTQAGPKLSNKDVAYYLRDLPLTDSARKASNTRVMAALREAGDAYSTEVHDARKAVLSYWGIAERYPKTEEAAEGYYLAYRTAQQAQLADLEMQSRERLLRGYPQSPYARMVGDPTYTQQLLERQKDAEAKYQQALELYQKGDRARAGLVAHEALGQEGVGGYAPNFALLEALCTGSEPGGRAMIQALRKVIVDYPESEQATYAGEVIRTVERRTLTGVDFAEELDLASTEAGDSAVTEGFTASDGEYWVALMVPAKADLTGLVFKTLGFTVDYNVDLNLEVTSETYNEAMAVVLVKTFADRAAAVAFVEALKGKSLYEGTQPVPVVISPENYEKMKREGNFMGYREFYRQTYGE
;
A
#
# COMPACT_ATOMS: atom_id res chain seq x y z
N MET A 1 -35.63 -31.94 -31.19
CA MET A 1 -35.01 -31.13 -30.12
C MET A 1 -35.68 -29.77 -29.93
N ARG A 2 -35.63 -28.81 -30.86
CA ARG A 2 -36.32 -27.51 -30.68
C ARG A 2 -37.84 -27.62 -30.41
N LYS A 3 -38.55 -28.56 -31.06
CA LYS A 3 -39.96 -28.86 -30.75
C LYS A 3 -40.18 -29.48 -29.36
N LEU A 4 -39.17 -30.15 -28.79
CA LEU A 4 -39.22 -30.73 -27.44
C LEU A 4 -38.97 -29.64 -26.38
N ALA A 5 -38.07 -28.69 -26.65
CA ALA A 5 -37.83 -27.53 -25.79
C ALA A 5 -39.03 -26.57 -25.67
N ALA A 6 -39.93 -26.58 -26.67
CA ALA A 6 -41.14 -25.76 -26.68
C ALA A 6 -42.36 -26.40 -25.99
N ASP A 7 -42.26 -27.67 -25.56
CA ASP A 7 -43.34 -28.37 -24.85
C ASP A 7 -43.22 -28.13 -23.35
N GLN A 8 -44.27 -27.57 -22.74
CA GLN A 8 -44.35 -27.29 -21.29
C GLN A 8 -44.12 -28.55 -20.43
N LYS A 9 -44.39 -29.75 -20.96
CA LYS A 9 -44.14 -31.00 -20.24
C LYS A 9 -42.65 -31.28 -20.01
N ASN A 10 -41.76 -30.60 -20.74
CA ASN A 10 -40.32 -30.79 -20.67
C ASN A 10 -39.60 -29.68 -19.89
N GLU A 11 -40.33 -28.81 -19.17
CA GLU A 11 -39.74 -27.72 -18.38
C GLU A 11 -38.62 -28.19 -17.43
N GLU A 12 -38.78 -29.37 -16.82
CA GLU A 12 -37.80 -29.97 -15.91
C GLU A 12 -36.56 -30.56 -16.61
N TYR A 13 -36.63 -30.77 -17.92
CA TYR A 13 -35.56 -31.38 -18.74
C TYR A 13 -34.95 -30.37 -19.74
N LEU A 14 -35.32 -29.09 -19.67
CA LEU A 14 -34.83 -28.08 -20.58
C LEU A 14 -33.30 -27.99 -20.56
N ASP A 15 -32.70 -28.11 -19.38
CA ASP A 15 -31.24 -28.15 -19.21
C ASP A 15 -30.58 -29.22 -20.10
N GLN A 16 -31.08 -30.45 -20.07
CA GLN A 16 -30.58 -31.56 -20.87
C GLN A 16 -30.91 -31.41 -22.36
N ILE A 17 -32.10 -30.87 -22.70
CA ILE A 17 -32.51 -30.66 -24.09
C ILE A 17 -31.62 -29.60 -24.75
N TYR A 18 -31.40 -28.46 -24.08
CA TYR A 18 -30.51 -27.40 -24.56
C TYR A 18 -29.06 -27.89 -24.64
N TYR A 19 -28.60 -28.68 -23.67
CA TYR A 19 -27.25 -29.27 -23.72
C TYR A 19 -27.07 -30.23 -24.91
N ALA A 20 -28.04 -31.11 -25.14
CA ALA A 20 -27.99 -32.03 -26.28
C ALA A 20 -28.11 -31.28 -27.62
N LEU A 21 -28.92 -30.21 -27.69
CA LEU A 21 -28.99 -29.36 -28.87
C LEU A 21 -27.65 -28.65 -29.11
N ALA A 22 -27.02 -28.11 -28.07
CA ALA A 22 -25.71 -27.48 -28.14
C ALA A 22 -24.65 -28.45 -28.68
N ARG A 23 -24.62 -29.71 -28.23
CA ARG A 23 -23.72 -30.73 -28.78
C ARG A 23 -23.97 -31.03 -30.26
N ILE A 24 -25.23 -31.17 -30.67
CA ILE A 24 -25.57 -31.40 -32.09
C ILE A 24 -25.14 -30.22 -32.97
N VAL A 25 -25.31 -29.00 -32.47
CA VAL A 25 -24.94 -27.77 -33.19
C VAL A 25 -23.41 -27.63 -33.25
N LEU A 26 -22.71 -27.97 -32.16
CA LEU A 26 -21.26 -28.02 -32.10
C LEU A 26 -20.69 -29.06 -33.09
N ASP A 27 -21.27 -30.26 -33.15
CA ASP A 27 -20.88 -31.33 -34.10
C ASP A 27 -21.08 -30.92 -35.57
N LYS A 28 -22.00 -29.98 -35.83
CA LYS A 28 -22.24 -29.39 -37.15
C LYS A 28 -21.29 -28.22 -37.47
N GLY A 29 -20.44 -27.83 -36.53
CA GLY A 29 -19.43 -26.79 -36.69
C GLY A 29 -19.88 -25.37 -36.32
N ASP A 30 -21.13 -25.17 -35.88
CA ASP A 30 -21.57 -23.85 -35.42
C ASP A 30 -21.25 -23.67 -33.93
N THR A 31 -20.03 -23.22 -33.66
CA THR A 31 -19.56 -23.03 -32.29
C THR A 31 -20.26 -21.88 -31.56
N ALA A 32 -20.72 -20.85 -32.29
CA ALA A 32 -21.32 -19.67 -31.68
C ALA A 32 -22.72 -19.97 -31.16
N GLU A 33 -23.56 -20.62 -31.98
CA GLU A 33 -24.89 -21.05 -31.55
C GLU A 33 -24.78 -22.10 -30.43
N ALA A 34 -23.82 -23.03 -30.51
CA ALA A 34 -23.62 -24.03 -29.47
C ALA A 34 -23.31 -23.41 -28.09
N VAL A 35 -22.49 -22.36 -28.05
CA VAL A 35 -22.14 -21.67 -26.80
C VAL A 35 -23.34 -21.00 -26.16
N GLU A 36 -24.19 -20.33 -26.96
CA GLU A 36 -25.42 -19.73 -26.44
C GLU A 36 -26.37 -20.80 -25.91
N LEU A 37 -26.50 -21.93 -26.60
CA LEU A 37 -27.31 -23.06 -26.14
C LEU A 37 -26.76 -23.71 -24.86
N PHE A 38 -25.43 -23.77 -24.67
CA PHE A 38 -24.85 -24.22 -23.41
C PHE A 38 -25.11 -23.24 -22.27
N LYS A 39 -25.04 -21.92 -22.52
CA LYS A 39 -25.43 -20.90 -21.53
C LYS A 39 -26.90 -21.04 -21.16
N GLU A 40 -27.78 -21.19 -22.16
CA GLU A 40 -29.21 -21.43 -21.93
C GLU A 40 -29.43 -22.71 -21.11
N SER A 41 -28.72 -23.79 -21.41
CA SER A 41 -28.79 -25.03 -20.63
C SER A 41 -28.45 -24.81 -19.15
N GLY A 42 -27.37 -24.09 -18.85
CA GLY A 42 -26.97 -23.77 -17.47
C GLY A 42 -27.99 -22.89 -16.74
N LEU A 43 -28.54 -21.88 -17.44
CA LEU A 43 -29.57 -20.98 -16.92
C LEU A 43 -30.90 -21.67 -16.64
N ARG A 44 -31.26 -22.64 -17.47
CA ARG A 44 -32.53 -23.38 -17.38
C ARG A 44 -32.48 -24.55 -16.40
N SER A 45 -31.32 -24.88 -15.84
CA SER A 45 -31.20 -25.92 -14.82
C SER A 45 -31.81 -25.48 -13.49
N VAL A 46 -32.85 -26.19 -13.06
CA VAL A 46 -33.61 -25.88 -11.83
C VAL A 46 -33.11 -26.66 -10.62
N SER A 47 -32.86 -27.95 -10.79
CA SER A 47 -32.49 -28.90 -9.71
C SER A 47 -31.24 -29.74 -10.02
N ASN A 48 -30.77 -29.76 -11.27
CA ASN A 48 -29.65 -30.59 -11.68
C ASN A 48 -28.34 -29.81 -11.65
N ALA A 49 -27.74 -29.71 -10.46
CA ALA A 49 -26.47 -29.00 -10.25
C ALA A 49 -25.34 -29.56 -11.13
N ARG A 50 -25.29 -30.89 -11.30
CA ARG A 50 -24.31 -31.53 -12.19
C ARG A 50 -24.46 -31.09 -13.64
N GLN A 51 -25.68 -31.08 -14.19
CA GLN A 51 -25.93 -30.61 -15.55
C GLN A 51 -25.59 -29.12 -15.71
N LYS A 52 -25.96 -28.30 -14.72
CA LYS A 52 -25.61 -26.87 -14.71
C LYS A 52 -24.09 -26.67 -14.78
N GLY A 53 -23.35 -27.40 -13.94
CA GLY A 53 -21.90 -27.38 -13.90
C GLY A 53 -21.27 -27.81 -15.22
N VAL A 54 -21.75 -28.90 -15.83
CA VAL A 54 -21.25 -29.39 -17.12
C VAL A 54 -21.55 -28.41 -18.27
N SER A 55 -22.71 -27.76 -18.26
CA SER A 55 -23.06 -26.76 -19.27
C SER A 55 -22.17 -25.51 -19.18
N TYR A 56 -21.90 -25.01 -17.96
CA TYR A 56 -20.95 -23.90 -17.79
C TYR A 56 -19.51 -24.28 -18.08
N LEU A 57 -19.12 -25.52 -17.76
CA LEU A 57 -17.79 -26.02 -18.11
C LEU A 57 -17.58 -26.01 -19.62
N ALA A 58 -18.56 -26.45 -20.42
CA ALA A 58 -18.46 -26.41 -21.88
C ALA A 58 -18.27 -24.98 -22.43
N VAL A 59 -18.92 -23.99 -21.83
CA VAL A 59 -18.74 -22.57 -22.20
C VAL A 59 -17.35 -22.07 -21.77
N GLY A 60 -16.89 -22.42 -20.57
CA GLY A 60 -15.56 -22.08 -20.08
C GLY A 60 -14.44 -22.65 -20.94
N GLU A 61 -14.57 -23.93 -21.34
CA GLU A 61 -13.64 -24.60 -22.25
C GLU A 61 -13.60 -23.94 -23.64
N TYR A 62 -14.75 -23.52 -24.15
CA TYR A 62 -14.82 -22.77 -25.41
C TYR A 62 -14.04 -21.45 -25.33
N TYR A 63 -14.29 -20.64 -24.30
CA TYR A 63 -13.60 -19.36 -24.13
C TYR A 63 -12.09 -19.56 -23.89
N TYR A 64 -11.72 -20.59 -23.12
CA TYR A 64 -10.33 -20.96 -22.90
C TYR A 64 -9.64 -21.32 -24.22
N ALA A 65 -10.28 -22.12 -25.07
CA ALA A 65 -9.75 -22.51 -26.38
C ALA A 65 -9.63 -21.32 -27.35
N LYS A 66 -10.48 -20.30 -27.22
CA LYS A 66 -10.38 -19.02 -27.96
C LYS A 66 -9.34 -18.07 -27.36
N GLY A 67 -8.78 -18.41 -26.20
CA GLY A 67 -7.87 -17.55 -25.46
C GLY A 67 -8.54 -16.32 -24.83
N GLN A 68 -9.86 -16.39 -24.63
CA GLN A 68 -10.68 -15.38 -23.94
C GLN A 68 -10.73 -15.75 -22.45
N TYR A 69 -9.62 -15.51 -21.75
CA TYR A 69 -9.40 -16.09 -20.42
C TYR A 69 -10.20 -15.45 -19.30
N VAL A 70 -10.55 -14.17 -19.42
CA VAL A 70 -11.39 -13.48 -18.42
C VAL A 70 -12.81 -14.05 -18.46
N GLU A 71 -13.36 -14.25 -19.64
CA GLU A 71 -14.65 -14.92 -19.82
C GLU A 71 -14.58 -16.38 -19.40
N ALA A 72 -13.52 -17.10 -19.78
CA ALA A 72 -13.31 -18.47 -19.34
C ALA A 72 -13.34 -18.57 -17.81
N GLN A 73 -12.57 -17.72 -17.10
CA GLN A 73 -12.49 -17.68 -15.65
C GLN A 73 -13.88 -17.62 -15.00
N ALA A 74 -14.76 -16.72 -15.47
CA ALA A 74 -16.11 -16.56 -14.93
C ALA A 74 -16.98 -17.83 -15.10
N PHE A 75 -16.84 -18.53 -16.23
CA PHE A 75 -17.56 -19.77 -16.48
C PHE A 75 -16.96 -20.97 -15.74
N TYR A 76 -15.64 -21.04 -15.56
CA TYR A 76 -14.99 -22.05 -14.71
C TYR A 76 -15.39 -21.89 -13.25
N ASP A 77 -15.47 -20.65 -12.74
CA ASP A 77 -15.96 -20.38 -11.39
C ASP A 77 -17.41 -20.84 -11.21
N SER A 78 -18.29 -20.45 -12.15
CA SER A 78 -19.69 -20.88 -12.14
C SER A 78 -19.85 -22.40 -12.27
N ALA A 79 -19.02 -23.05 -13.09
CA ALA A 79 -19.03 -24.50 -13.27
C ALA A 79 -18.64 -25.23 -11.98
N LEU A 80 -17.51 -24.86 -11.37
CA LEU A 80 -16.99 -25.50 -10.16
C LEU A 80 -17.86 -25.23 -8.92
N SER A 81 -18.60 -24.12 -8.90
CA SER A 81 -19.60 -23.88 -7.84
C SER A 81 -20.82 -24.82 -7.91
N ALA A 82 -21.07 -25.43 -9.08
CA ALA A 82 -22.22 -26.29 -9.32
C ALA A 82 -21.86 -27.78 -9.50
N LEU A 83 -20.62 -28.09 -9.92
CA LEU A 83 -20.14 -29.46 -10.08
C LEU A 83 -19.89 -30.12 -8.72
N PRO A 84 -20.23 -31.42 -8.57
CA PRO A 84 -19.84 -32.18 -7.39
C PRO A 84 -18.33 -32.47 -7.40
N GLU A 85 -17.73 -32.63 -6.22
CA GLU A 85 -16.29 -32.91 -6.07
C GLU A 85 -15.89 -34.25 -6.71
N GLU A 86 -16.81 -35.22 -6.78
CA GLU A 86 -16.58 -36.51 -7.43
C GLU A 86 -16.59 -36.42 -8.97
N TYR A 87 -16.77 -35.22 -9.55
CA TYR A 87 -16.73 -35.05 -10.99
C TYR A 87 -15.35 -35.42 -11.55
N PRO A 88 -15.27 -36.21 -12.64
CA PRO A 88 -13.99 -36.63 -13.20
C PRO A 88 -13.07 -35.45 -13.53
N GLY A 89 -11.89 -35.42 -12.92
CA GLY A 89 -10.91 -34.37 -13.15
C GLY A 89 -11.20 -33.04 -12.46
N PHE A 90 -12.07 -33.01 -11.44
CA PHE A 90 -12.40 -31.80 -10.68
C PHE A 90 -11.16 -31.04 -10.20
N ASP A 91 -10.15 -31.73 -9.64
CA ASP A 91 -8.92 -31.10 -9.14
C ASP A 91 -8.19 -30.31 -10.24
N ARG A 92 -8.08 -30.87 -11.44
CA ARG A 92 -7.44 -30.18 -12.59
C ARG A 92 -8.23 -28.96 -13.03
N LEU A 93 -9.57 -29.04 -12.97
CA LEU A 93 -10.44 -27.90 -13.28
C LEU A 93 -10.30 -26.81 -12.22
N ALA A 94 -10.16 -27.18 -10.94
CA ALA A 94 -9.93 -26.26 -9.84
C ALA A 94 -8.55 -25.57 -9.95
N GLU A 95 -7.49 -26.31 -10.25
CA GLU A 95 -6.16 -25.75 -10.54
C GLU A 95 -6.22 -24.76 -11.70
N ARG A 96 -6.88 -25.14 -12.81
CA ARG A 96 -7.07 -24.25 -13.96
C ARG A 96 -7.85 -22.98 -13.59
N LYS A 97 -8.91 -23.09 -12.78
CA LYS A 97 -9.64 -21.92 -12.28
C LYS A 97 -8.71 -20.98 -11.52
N VAL A 98 -7.87 -21.51 -10.62
CA VAL A 98 -6.91 -20.68 -9.85
C VAL A 98 -5.97 -19.93 -10.79
N GLY A 99 -5.40 -20.62 -11.78
CA GLY A 99 -4.55 -20.02 -12.80
C GLY A 99 -5.25 -18.92 -13.61
N LEU A 100 -6.48 -19.19 -14.06
CA LEU A 100 -7.31 -18.23 -14.78
C LEU A 100 -7.72 -17.02 -13.91
N THR A 101 -7.93 -17.22 -12.62
CA THR A 101 -8.22 -16.13 -11.67
C THR A 101 -7.03 -15.18 -11.57
N LYS A 102 -5.82 -15.70 -11.32
CA LYS A 102 -4.60 -14.86 -11.28
C LYS A 102 -4.44 -14.03 -12.55
N LEU A 103 -4.60 -14.68 -13.71
CA LEU A 103 -4.52 -13.99 -14.99
C LEU A 103 -5.62 -12.94 -15.15
N ALA A 104 -6.87 -13.27 -14.82
CA ALA A 104 -7.99 -12.35 -14.96
C ALA A 104 -7.85 -11.13 -14.03
N ASP A 105 -7.35 -11.32 -12.82
CA ASP A 105 -7.13 -10.24 -11.86
C ASP A 105 -6.04 -9.28 -12.36
N ALA A 106 -4.91 -9.81 -12.83
CA ALA A 106 -3.85 -9.01 -13.45
C ALA A 106 -4.36 -8.21 -14.67
N LEU A 107 -5.13 -8.84 -15.57
CA LEU A 107 -5.71 -8.14 -16.74
C LEU A 107 -6.72 -7.07 -16.34
N ARG A 108 -7.56 -7.33 -15.34
CA ARG A 108 -8.51 -6.34 -14.80
C ARG A 108 -7.79 -5.17 -14.15
N THR A 109 -6.67 -5.39 -13.46
CA THR A 109 -5.83 -4.30 -12.93
C THR A 109 -5.31 -3.42 -14.06
N VAL A 110 -4.81 -4.01 -15.15
CA VAL A 110 -4.38 -3.23 -16.33
C VAL A 110 -5.56 -2.43 -16.91
N GLU A 111 -6.71 -3.06 -17.16
CA GLU A 111 -7.89 -2.39 -17.72
C GLU A 111 -8.42 -1.26 -16.81
N HIS A 112 -8.40 -1.49 -15.51
CA HIS A 112 -8.83 -0.52 -14.51
C HIS A 112 -7.91 0.71 -14.51
N GLU A 113 -6.60 0.50 -14.38
CA GLU A 113 -5.61 1.59 -14.38
C GLU A 113 -5.61 2.33 -15.74
N ASP A 114 -5.74 1.63 -16.87
CA ASP A 114 -5.87 2.25 -18.19
C ASP A 114 -7.11 3.14 -18.28
N SER A 115 -8.22 2.69 -17.70
CA SER A 115 -9.46 3.47 -17.62
C SER A 115 -9.28 4.71 -16.76
N LEU A 116 -8.65 4.59 -15.58
CA LEU A 116 -8.37 5.71 -14.69
C LEU A 116 -7.43 6.72 -15.35
N GLN A 117 -6.34 6.26 -15.97
CA GLN A 117 -5.40 7.11 -16.68
C GLN A 117 -6.07 7.84 -17.85
N ARG A 118 -6.91 7.15 -18.62
CA ARG A 118 -7.68 7.76 -19.72
C ARG A 118 -8.58 8.88 -19.21
N VAL A 119 -9.31 8.66 -18.11
CA VAL A 119 -10.18 9.69 -17.52
C VAL A 119 -9.36 10.83 -16.93
N ALA A 120 -8.22 10.55 -16.30
CA ALA A 120 -7.31 11.57 -15.78
C ALA A 120 -6.73 12.47 -16.88
N GLN A 121 -6.51 11.92 -18.08
CA GLN A 121 -6.01 12.67 -19.25
C GLN A 121 -7.09 13.53 -19.95
N MET A 122 -8.37 13.31 -19.68
CA MET A 122 -9.45 14.12 -20.27
C MET A 122 -9.36 15.59 -19.79
N PRO A 123 -9.81 16.56 -20.60
CA PRO A 123 -10.03 17.93 -20.15
C PRO A 123 -10.99 17.97 -18.95
N GLU A 124 -10.77 18.91 -18.02
CA GLU A 124 -11.54 18.97 -16.77
C GLU A 124 -13.05 19.07 -16.98
N ALA A 125 -13.49 19.82 -18.00
CA ALA A 125 -14.91 19.95 -18.34
C ALA A 125 -15.52 18.62 -18.83
N GLU A 126 -14.80 17.87 -19.66
CA GLU A 126 -15.25 16.57 -20.17
C GLU A 126 -15.26 15.52 -19.07
N ARG A 127 -14.21 15.49 -18.24
CA ARG A 127 -14.13 14.62 -17.06
C ARG A 127 -15.29 14.88 -16.10
N SER A 128 -15.60 16.15 -15.81
CA SER A 128 -16.70 16.53 -14.94
C SER A 128 -18.05 16.08 -15.49
N ARG A 129 -18.27 16.24 -16.81
CA ARG A 129 -19.49 15.77 -17.48
C ARG A 129 -19.63 14.25 -17.44
N LEU A 130 -18.53 13.51 -17.61
CA LEU A 130 -18.52 12.05 -17.48
C LEU A 130 -18.93 11.63 -16.06
N ILE A 131 -18.30 12.22 -15.04
CA ILE A 131 -18.59 11.91 -13.63
C ILE A 131 -20.04 12.25 -13.28
N GLN A 132 -20.54 13.40 -13.71
CA GLN A 132 -21.95 13.77 -13.51
C GLN A 132 -22.91 12.78 -14.20
N GLY A 133 -22.55 12.31 -15.41
CA GLY A 133 -23.32 11.28 -16.10
C GLY A 133 -23.33 9.94 -15.38
N LEU A 134 -22.22 9.55 -14.75
CA LEU A 134 -22.14 8.36 -13.91
C LEU A 134 -23.02 8.49 -12.66
N ILE A 135 -22.93 9.62 -11.96
CA ILE A 135 -23.77 9.92 -10.79
C ILE A 135 -25.25 9.88 -11.17
N ALA A 136 -25.64 10.51 -12.30
CA ALA A 136 -27.01 10.50 -12.77
C ALA A 136 -27.51 9.08 -13.09
N LYS A 137 -26.66 8.23 -13.69
CA LYS A 137 -26.98 6.81 -13.91
C LYS A 137 -27.19 6.05 -12.61
N VAL A 138 -26.32 6.25 -11.61
CA VAL A 138 -26.45 5.62 -10.29
C VAL A 138 -27.75 6.06 -9.62
N GLN A 139 -28.05 7.36 -9.62
CA GLN A 139 -29.30 7.89 -9.07
C GLN A 139 -30.53 7.35 -9.79
N GLU A 140 -30.47 7.22 -11.11
CA GLU A 140 -31.56 6.67 -11.91
C GLU A 140 -31.76 5.17 -11.62
N GLN A 141 -30.69 4.39 -11.54
CA GLN A 141 -30.77 2.97 -11.20
C GLN A 141 -31.38 2.76 -9.80
N GLU A 142 -30.97 3.55 -8.81
CA GLU A 142 -31.58 3.50 -7.48
C GLU A 142 -33.05 3.94 -7.48
N ARG A 143 -33.39 4.98 -8.25
CA ARG A 143 -34.79 5.42 -8.39
C ARG A 143 -35.65 4.34 -9.02
N GLN A 144 -35.15 3.66 -10.05
CA GLN A 144 -35.84 2.53 -10.68
C GLN A 144 -35.97 1.35 -9.71
N ALA A 145 -34.93 1.02 -8.94
CA ALA A 145 -34.98 -0.03 -7.93
C ALA A 145 -36.01 0.30 -6.83
N LYS A 146 -36.03 1.54 -6.33
CA LYS A 146 -37.02 2.00 -5.35
C LYS A 146 -38.44 1.99 -5.91
N LEU A 147 -38.64 2.44 -7.14
CA LEU A 147 -39.95 2.38 -7.80
C LEU A 147 -40.44 0.95 -7.97
N GLN A 148 -39.55 0.02 -8.32
CA GLN A 148 -39.88 -1.41 -8.37
C GLN A 148 -40.24 -1.94 -6.99
N GLU A 149 -39.48 -1.59 -5.95
CA GLU A 149 -39.76 -2.01 -4.57
C GLU A 149 -41.08 -1.44 -4.03
N GLU A 150 -41.37 -0.16 -4.31
CA GLU A 150 -42.62 0.50 -3.93
C GLU A 150 -43.83 -0.06 -4.69
N GLN A 151 -43.69 -0.39 -5.98
CA GLN A 151 -44.71 -1.09 -6.75
C GLN A 151 -44.98 -2.46 -6.13
N GLU A 152 -43.93 -3.23 -5.86
CA GLU A 152 -44.07 -4.51 -5.17
C GLU A 152 -44.72 -4.39 -3.79
N ALA A 153 -44.43 -3.33 -3.04
CA ALA A 153 -45.01 -3.09 -1.71
C ALA A 153 -46.49 -2.70 -1.80
N ARG A 154 -46.87 -1.85 -2.76
CA ARG A 154 -48.27 -1.50 -3.03
C ARG A 154 -49.08 -2.69 -3.51
N ASP A 155 -48.52 -3.52 -4.38
CA ASP A 155 -49.17 -4.75 -4.84
C ASP A 155 -49.40 -5.73 -3.67
N ARG A 156 -48.42 -5.84 -2.75
CA ARG A 156 -48.57 -6.61 -1.50
C ARG A 156 -49.67 -6.04 -0.61
N GLN A 157 -49.73 -4.72 -0.41
CA GLN A 157 -50.75 -4.06 0.42
C GLN A 157 -52.16 -4.17 -0.18
N PHE A 158 -52.32 -3.98 -1.49
CA PHE A 158 -53.59 -4.14 -2.19
C PHE A 158 -54.10 -5.59 -2.12
N ALA A 159 -53.20 -6.57 -2.24
CA ALA A 159 -53.55 -7.98 -2.03
C ALA A 159 -54.00 -8.27 -0.59
N MET A 160 -53.37 -7.64 0.41
CA MET A 160 -53.73 -7.78 1.83
C MET A 160 -55.06 -7.08 2.17
N GLU A 161 -55.33 -5.90 1.61
CA GLU A 161 -56.57 -5.14 1.85
C GLU A 161 -57.81 -5.84 1.24
N ASN A 162 -57.65 -6.46 0.06
CA ASN A 162 -58.70 -7.31 -0.53
C ASN A 162 -59.02 -8.55 0.31
N GLN A 163 -58.08 -9.03 1.13
CA GLN A 163 -58.32 -10.15 2.05
C GLN A 163 -59.10 -9.72 3.30
N TYR A 164 -58.90 -8.48 3.77
CA TYR A 164 -59.65 -7.92 4.92
C TYR A 164 -61.04 -7.40 4.54
N ARG A 165 -61.25 -6.97 3.29
CA ARG A 165 -62.56 -6.46 2.83
C ARG A 165 -63.59 -7.54 2.47
N ASN A 166 -63.23 -8.83 2.45
CA ASN A 166 -64.23 -9.86 2.13
C ASN A 166 -64.05 -11.22 2.87
N PRO A 167 -64.37 -11.31 4.17
CA PRO A 167 -64.51 -12.59 4.86
C PRO A 167 -65.87 -13.27 4.61
N THR A 168 -66.82 -12.64 3.90
CA THR A 168 -68.25 -12.97 4.05
C THR A 168 -68.93 -13.69 2.88
N THR A 169 -68.20 -14.13 1.85
CA THR A 169 -68.84 -14.88 0.72
C THR A 169 -68.40 -16.33 0.58
N GLN A 170 -67.94 -16.96 1.67
CA GLN A 170 -67.63 -18.39 1.68
C GLN A 170 -68.88 -19.31 1.68
N SER A 171 -70.09 -18.75 1.55
CA SER A 171 -71.35 -19.51 1.71
C SER A 171 -72.29 -19.55 0.49
N SER A 172 -71.85 -19.25 -0.74
CA SER A 172 -72.76 -19.32 -1.91
C SER A 172 -72.20 -19.92 -3.21
N VAL A 173 -71.13 -20.72 -3.16
CA VAL A 173 -70.71 -21.53 -4.32
C VAL A 173 -71.20 -22.97 -4.15
N GLN A 174 -72.51 -23.13 -4.03
CA GLN A 174 -73.20 -24.39 -4.19
C GLN A 174 -74.38 -24.12 -5.12
N GLN A 175 -74.19 -24.47 -6.40
CA GLN A 175 -75.11 -24.39 -7.55
C GLN A 175 -74.62 -23.50 -8.70
N SER A 176 -73.67 -24.00 -9.49
CA SER A 176 -73.69 -23.90 -10.96
C SER A 176 -72.71 -24.92 -11.52
N GLY A 177 -73.19 -25.77 -12.43
CA GLY A 177 -72.52 -27.01 -12.83
C GLY A 177 -71.18 -26.84 -13.56
N GLY A 178 -70.31 -27.83 -13.34
CA GLY A 178 -69.48 -28.49 -14.37
C GLY A 178 -68.56 -27.67 -15.27
N THR A 179 -68.38 -26.37 -15.06
CA THR A 179 -67.58 -25.54 -15.94
C THR A 179 -66.17 -25.41 -15.37
N TRP A 180 -65.15 -25.78 -16.15
CA TRP A 180 -63.72 -25.73 -15.78
C TRP A 180 -63.36 -24.40 -15.11
N TYR A 181 -62.54 -24.44 -14.05
CA TYR A 181 -62.22 -23.33 -13.13
C TYR A 181 -61.93 -21.99 -13.84
N PHE A 182 -61.26 -22.02 -14.99
CA PHE A 182 -60.87 -20.83 -15.77
C PHE A 182 -61.99 -20.21 -16.62
N TYR A 183 -63.18 -20.81 -16.69
CA TYR A 183 -64.32 -20.24 -17.41
C TYR A 183 -65.25 -19.44 -16.50
N ASN A 184 -65.08 -19.53 -15.19
CA ASN A 184 -65.82 -18.72 -14.23
C ASN A 184 -65.03 -17.43 -13.93
N GLN A 185 -65.51 -16.30 -14.46
CA GLN A 185 -64.88 -14.99 -14.27
C GLN A 185 -64.76 -14.59 -12.79
N GLY A 186 -65.68 -15.04 -11.94
CA GLY A 186 -65.61 -14.82 -10.50
C GLY A 186 -64.44 -15.59 -9.87
N THR A 187 -64.33 -16.89 -10.17
CA THR A 187 -63.26 -17.74 -9.63
C THR A 187 -61.88 -17.37 -10.17
N LEU A 188 -61.79 -16.91 -11.43
CA LEU A 188 -60.60 -16.31 -12.02
C LEU A 188 -60.14 -15.06 -11.26
N GLY A 189 -61.07 -14.17 -10.91
CA GLY A 189 -60.77 -12.96 -10.14
C GLY A 189 -60.21 -13.28 -8.75
N PHE A 190 -60.79 -14.26 -8.05
CA PHE A 190 -60.30 -14.75 -6.77
C PHE A 190 -58.93 -15.43 -6.91
N GLY A 191 -58.75 -16.34 -7.88
CA GLY A 191 -57.48 -17.03 -8.13
C GLY A 191 -56.36 -16.08 -8.50
N ARG A 192 -56.64 -15.03 -9.29
CA ARG A 192 -55.66 -13.98 -9.63
C ARG A 192 -55.22 -13.20 -8.40
N THR A 193 -56.14 -12.92 -7.48
CA THR A 193 -55.85 -12.18 -6.24
C THR A 193 -55.05 -13.06 -5.26
N ASP A 194 -55.42 -14.33 -5.07
CA ASP A 194 -54.68 -15.28 -4.22
C ASP A 194 -53.27 -15.58 -4.76
N PHE A 195 -53.14 -15.67 -6.09
CA PHE A 195 -51.85 -15.81 -6.76
C PHE A 195 -50.94 -14.60 -6.52
N LYS A 196 -51.47 -13.37 -6.68
CA LYS A 196 -50.74 -12.14 -6.37
C LYS A 196 -50.40 -12.02 -4.88
N LEU A 197 -51.23 -12.55 -3.97
CA LEU A 197 -50.94 -12.57 -2.54
C LEU A 197 -49.76 -13.50 -2.21
N ARG A 198 -49.79 -14.72 -2.75
CA ARG A 198 -48.75 -15.74 -2.48
C ARG A 198 -47.43 -15.42 -3.17
N TRP A 199 -47.47 -14.76 -4.32
CA TRP A 199 -46.31 -14.63 -5.19
C TRP A 199 -45.99 -13.19 -5.65
N GLY A 200 -46.85 -12.20 -5.47
CA GLY A 200 -46.67 -10.83 -5.99
C GLY A 200 -47.05 -10.68 -7.47
N GLU A 201 -46.76 -9.53 -8.08
CA GLU A 201 -46.83 -9.39 -9.53
C GLU A 201 -45.65 -10.10 -10.19
N ARG A 202 -45.98 -11.01 -11.12
CA ARG A 202 -45.03 -11.92 -11.73
C ARG A 202 -45.08 -11.73 -13.23
N LYS A 203 -43.92 -11.42 -13.82
CA LYS A 203 -43.76 -11.41 -15.28
C LYS A 203 -44.06 -12.80 -15.82
N LEU A 204 -44.59 -12.84 -17.05
CA LEU A 204 -44.80 -14.10 -17.76
C LEU A 204 -43.46 -14.62 -18.24
N GLU A 205 -42.77 -15.37 -17.37
CA GLU A 205 -41.45 -15.93 -17.60
C GLU A 205 -41.29 -17.23 -16.79
N ASP A 206 -40.46 -18.17 -17.25
CA ASP A 206 -40.27 -19.44 -16.54
C ASP A 206 -39.66 -19.22 -15.15
N ASN A 207 -39.96 -20.10 -14.18
CA ASN A 207 -39.57 -19.93 -12.78
C ASN A 207 -40.14 -18.65 -12.12
N TRP A 208 -41.28 -18.14 -12.61
CA TRP A 208 -41.97 -16.97 -12.04
C TRP A 208 -42.22 -17.08 -10.53
N ARG A 209 -42.23 -18.27 -9.94
CA ARG A 209 -42.40 -18.48 -8.48
C ARG A 209 -41.21 -18.01 -7.63
N ARG A 210 -40.03 -17.80 -8.21
CA ARG A 210 -38.82 -17.37 -7.47
C ARG A 210 -38.74 -15.84 -7.40
N LYS A 211 -38.79 -15.27 -6.18
CA LYS A 211 -38.77 -13.80 -5.96
C LYS A 211 -37.41 -13.17 -6.23
N ASN A 212 -36.32 -13.88 -5.89
CA ASN A 212 -34.96 -13.53 -6.30
C ASN A 212 -34.52 -14.57 -7.33
N LYS A 213 -34.62 -14.20 -8.60
CA LYS A 213 -33.71 -14.74 -9.61
C LYS A 213 -32.50 -13.83 -9.57
N ALA A 214 -31.59 -14.07 -8.62
CA ALA A 214 -30.23 -13.61 -8.83
C ALA A 214 -29.82 -14.24 -10.16
N THR A 215 -29.71 -13.41 -11.19
CA THR A 215 -29.14 -13.76 -12.47
C THR A 215 -27.71 -14.22 -12.15
N GLN A 216 -27.53 -15.51 -11.89
CA GLN A 216 -26.23 -16.17 -11.95
C GLN A 216 -25.86 -16.34 -13.43
N LEU A 217 -25.71 -15.19 -14.07
CA LEU A 217 -24.90 -14.93 -15.24
C LEU A 217 -24.45 -13.48 -15.09
N GLY A 218 -23.29 -13.32 -14.47
CA GLY A 218 -22.47 -12.10 -14.46
C GLY A 218 -23.21 -10.76 -14.50
N ALA A 219 -23.86 -10.38 -13.41
CA ALA A 219 -23.66 -9.00 -12.98
C ALA A 219 -22.31 -9.01 -12.27
N ALA A 220 -21.31 -8.37 -12.87
CA ALA A 220 -20.13 -7.91 -12.15
C ALA A 220 -20.61 -6.90 -11.10
N THR A 221 -21.11 -7.41 -9.98
CA THR A 221 -21.09 -6.68 -8.72
C THR A 221 -19.67 -6.77 -8.24
N ASP A 222 -18.99 -5.65 -8.44
CA ASP A 222 -17.71 -5.30 -7.85
C ASP A 222 -17.89 -5.25 -6.32
N GLU A 223 -17.91 -6.42 -5.69
CA GLU A 223 -17.81 -6.59 -4.24
C GLU A 223 -16.79 -7.71 -3.98
N GLY A 224 -15.57 -7.30 -3.66
CA GLY A 224 -14.51 -8.26 -3.35
C GLY A 224 -13.09 -7.71 -3.23
N GLY A 225 -12.86 -6.41 -3.38
CA GLY A 225 -11.62 -5.79 -2.94
C GLY A 225 -11.57 -5.78 -1.41
N LYS A 226 -10.96 -6.79 -0.79
CA LYS A 226 -10.38 -6.65 0.56
C LYS A 226 -9.27 -5.58 0.46
N ALA A 227 -9.67 -4.32 0.55
CA ALA A 227 -8.76 -3.23 0.83
C ALA A 227 -8.38 -3.36 2.30
N ASP A 228 -7.10 -3.65 2.52
CA ASP A 228 -6.45 -3.60 3.81
C ASP A 228 -6.73 -2.23 4.45
N SER A 229 -7.38 -2.24 5.62
CA SER A 229 -7.91 -1.04 6.24
C SER A 229 -6.79 -0.31 6.98
N THR A 230 -6.05 0.52 6.27
CA THR A 230 -5.23 1.57 6.90
C THR A 230 -5.39 2.88 6.14
N GLN A 231 -6.54 3.54 6.34
CA GLN A 231 -6.69 5.01 6.49
C GLN A 231 -8.18 5.36 6.59
N ALA A 232 -8.60 5.78 7.79
CA ALA A 232 -9.96 6.26 8.06
C ALA A 232 -10.16 7.68 7.49
N GLY A 233 -10.57 7.77 6.23
CA GLY A 233 -11.20 8.97 5.65
C GLY A 233 -12.74 8.89 5.71
N PRO A 234 -13.45 10.01 5.50
CA PRO A 234 -14.92 10.00 5.44
C PRO A 234 -15.41 9.06 4.33
N LYS A 235 -16.43 8.24 4.62
CA LYS A 235 -17.08 7.36 3.64
C LYS A 235 -17.78 8.21 2.57
N LEU A 236 -17.09 8.45 1.47
CA LEU A 236 -17.62 9.12 0.28
C LEU A 236 -18.67 8.23 -0.39
N SER A 237 -19.80 8.83 -0.78
CA SER A 237 -20.87 8.14 -1.49
C SER A 237 -20.56 8.07 -2.99
N ASN A 238 -20.98 7.01 -3.68
CA ASN A 238 -20.91 6.90 -5.15
C ASN A 238 -21.80 7.95 -5.88
N LYS A 239 -22.47 8.83 -5.14
CA LYS A 239 -23.22 9.99 -5.62
C LYS A 239 -22.42 11.29 -5.55
N ASP A 240 -21.27 11.28 -4.90
CA ASP A 240 -20.43 12.44 -4.71
C ASP A 240 -19.36 12.51 -5.80
N VAL A 241 -19.11 13.71 -6.34
CA VAL A 241 -18.05 13.90 -7.35
C VAL A 241 -16.68 13.52 -6.77
N ALA A 242 -16.45 13.83 -5.49
CA ALA A 242 -15.20 13.52 -4.79
C ALA A 242 -14.91 12.01 -4.70
N TYR A 243 -15.93 11.14 -4.76
CA TYR A 243 -15.75 9.70 -4.82
C TYR A 243 -14.99 9.29 -6.09
N TYR A 244 -15.40 9.82 -7.25
CA TYR A 244 -14.79 9.49 -8.54
C TYR A 244 -13.45 10.18 -8.79
N LEU A 245 -13.19 11.30 -8.11
CA LEU A 245 -11.92 12.03 -8.26
C LEU A 245 -10.80 11.45 -7.41
N ARG A 246 -11.11 10.75 -6.30
CA ARG A 246 -10.12 10.26 -5.33
C ARG A 246 -9.03 9.39 -5.94
N ASP A 247 -9.43 8.44 -6.78
CA ASP A 247 -8.53 7.40 -7.30
C ASP A 247 -7.93 7.77 -8.66
N LEU A 248 -8.26 8.94 -9.21
CA LEU A 248 -7.73 9.38 -10.50
C LEU A 248 -6.27 9.85 -10.38
N PRO A 249 -5.35 9.35 -11.22
CA PRO A 249 -3.95 9.77 -11.22
C PRO A 249 -3.77 11.15 -11.89
N LEU A 250 -4.21 12.20 -11.20
CA LEU A 250 -4.17 13.58 -11.68
C LEU A 250 -2.80 14.25 -11.52
N THR A 251 -1.97 13.78 -10.60
CA THR A 251 -0.61 14.30 -10.35
C THR A 251 0.46 13.39 -10.96
N ASP A 252 1.65 13.92 -11.22
CA ASP A 252 2.76 13.14 -11.77
C ASP A 252 3.16 11.97 -10.86
N SER A 253 3.14 12.18 -9.54
CA SER A 253 3.41 11.11 -8.56
C SER A 253 2.35 10.01 -8.61
N ALA A 254 1.06 10.38 -8.65
CA ALA A 254 -0.04 9.41 -8.75
C ALA A 254 -0.01 8.66 -10.10
N ARG A 255 0.37 9.35 -11.19
CA ARG A 255 0.57 8.73 -12.51
C ARG A 255 1.73 7.75 -12.50
N LYS A 256 2.85 8.08 -11.86
CA LYS A 256 3.98 7.15 -11.70
C LYS A 256 3.55 5.91 -10.92
N ALA A 257 2.82 6.07 -9.82
CA ALA A 257 2.29 4.94 -9.05
C ALA A 257 1.33 4.05 -9.87
N SER A 258 0.42 4.66 -10.63
CA SER A 258 -0.49 3.95 -11.55
C SER A 258 0.30 3.18 -12.62
N ASN A 259 1.32 3.79 -13.23
CA ASN A 259 2.21 3.11 -14.18
C ASN A 259 2.95 1.93 -13.55
N THR A 260 3.44 2.06 -12.31
CA THR A 260 4.08 0.95 -11.59
C THR A 260 3.12 -0.22 -11.39
N ARG A 261 1.85 0.03 -11.04
CA ARG A 261 0.83 -1.03 -10.93
C ARG A 261 0.56 -1.71 -12.27
N VAL A 262 0.47 -0.95 -13.36
CA VAL A 262 0.30 -1.51 -14.70
C VAL A 262 1.49 -2.40 -15.08
N MET A 263 2.73 -1.95 -14.84
CA MET A 263 3.92 -2.75 -15.15
C MET A 263 3.95 -4.05 -14.34
N ALA A 264 3.62 -3.99 -13.04
CA ALA A 264 3.52 -5.16 -12.19
C ALA A 264 2.42 -6.13 -12.67
N ALA A 265 1.24 -5.61 -13.01
CA ALA A 265 0.13 -6.42 -13.51
C ALA A 265 0.42 -7.05 -14.88
N LEU A 266 1.11 -6.35 -15.79
CA LEU A 266 1.55 -6.93 -17.07
C LEU A 266 2.58 -8.04 -16.87
N ARG A 267 3.48 -7.89 -15.91
CA ARG A 267 4.42 -8.95 -15.53
C ARG A 267 3.67 -10.16 -14.98
N GLU A 268 2.76 -9.96 -14.03
CA GLU A 268 1.95 -11.03 -13.43
C GLU A 268 1.10 -11.74 -14.49
N ALA A 269 0.52 -11.00 -15.43
CA ALA A 269 -0.18 -11.57 -16.57
C ALA A 269 0.76 -12.42 -17.44
N GLY A 270 1.97 -11.95 -17.73
CA GLY A 270 2.99 -12.71 -18.46
C GLY A 270 3.37 -14.01 -17.75
N ASP A 271 3.59 -13.93 -16.43
CA ASP A 271 3.91 -15.08 -15.58
C ASP A 271 2.75 -16.09 -15.64
N ALA A 272 1.52 -15.65 -15.37
CA ALA A 272 0.32 -16.49 -15.40
C ALA A 272 0.04 -17.10 -16.80
N TYR A 273 0.27 -16.34 -17.87
CA TYR A 273 0.19 -16.87 -19.23
C TYR A 273 1.17 -18.02 -19.45
N SER A 274 2.41 -17.89 -18.97
CA SER A 274 3.45 -18.90 -19.20
C SER A 274 3.29 -20.14 -18.32
N THR A 275 2.99 -19.96 -17.03
CA THR A 275 3.03 -21.04 -16.03
C THR A 275 1.67 -21.68 -15.79
N GLU A 276 0.59 -20.89 -15.75
CA GLU A 276 -0.74 -21.37 -15.34
C GLU A 276 -1.61 -21.74 -16.55
N VAL A 277 -1.54 -20.93 -17.61
CA VAL A 277 -2.37 -21.08 -18.82
C VAL A 277 -1.60 -21.71 -19.97
N HIS A 278 -0.26 -21.74 -19.90
CA HIS A 278 0.64 -22.27 -20.91
C HIS A 278 0.47 -21.64 -22.31
N ASP A 279 0.06 -20.38 -22.39
CA ASP A 279 0.06 -19.57 -23.62
C ASP A 279 1.34 -18.72 -23.68
N ALA A 280 2.44 -19.36 -24.07
CA ALA A 280 3.75 -18.69 -24.15
C ALA A 280 3.76 -17.51 -25.12
N ARG A 281 2.96 -17.51 -26.19
CA ARG A 281 2.89 -16.38 -27.13
C ARG A 281 2.29 -15.15 -26.45
N LYS A 282 1.18 -15.31 -25.72
CA LYS A 282 0.59 -14.20 -24.96
C LYS A 282 1.46 -13.76 -23.79
N ALA A 283 2.17 -14.68 -23.15
CA ALA A 283 3.15 -14.32 -22.12
C ALA A 283 4.21 -13.35 -22.66
N VAL A 284 4.82 -13.68 -23.79
CA VAL A 284 5.80 -12.81 -24.48
C VAL A 284 5.20 -11.44 -24.78
N LEU A 285 3.97 -11.38 -25.32
CA LEU A 285 3.30 -10.12 -25.65
C LEU A 285 2.98 -9.28 -24.41
N SER A 286 2.58 -9.90 -23.30
CA SER A 286 2.36 -9.21 -22.02
C SER A 286 3.64 -8.57 -21.51
N TYR A 287 4.77 -9.28 -21.55
CA TYR A 287 6.07 -8.71 -21.16
C TYR A 287 6.55 -7.61 -22.12
N TRP A 288 6.33 -7.76 -23.43
CA TRP A 288 6.59 -6.67 -24.39
C TRP A 288 5.78 -5.43 -24.06
N GLY A 289 4.53 -5.60 -23.63
CA GLY A 289 3.65 -4.50 -23.24
C GLY A 289 4.26 -3.58 -22.18
N ILE A 290 5.10 -4.12 -21.26
CA ILE A 290 5.82 -3.31 -20.27
C ILE A 290 6.75 -2.33 -21.01
N ALA A 291 7.61 -2.85 -21.89
CA ALA A 291 8.63 -2.06 -22.56
C ALA A 291 8.07 -1.15 -23.66
N GLU A 292 7.00 -1.57 -24.35
CA GLU A 292 6.34 -0.76 -25.38
C GLU A 292 5.61 0.45 -24.78
N ARG A 293 4.99 0.27 -23.61
CA ARG A 293 4.29 1.35 -22.89
C ARG A 293 5.23 2.24 -22.10
N TYR A 294 6.30 1.67 -21.55
CA TYR A 294 7.20 2.36 -20.61
C TYR A 294 8.68 2.26 -21.03
N PRO A 295 9.06 2.67 -22.25
CA PRO A 295 10.38 2.38 -22.82
C PRO A 295 11.57 3.02 -22.10
N LYS A 296 11.34 3.99 -21.21
CA LYS A 296 12.38 4.73 -20.49
C LYS A 296 12.61 4.23 -19.05
N THR A 297 11.97 3.13 -18.66
CA THR A 297 12.09 2.59 -17.31
C THR A 297 13.02 1.36 -17.30
N GLU A 298 13.51 0.99 -16.12
CA GLU A 298 14.39 -0.16 -15.96
C GLU A 298 13.64 -1.48 -16.23
N GLU A 299 12.35 -1.52 -15.91
CA GLU A 299 11.44 -2.64 -16.14
C GLU A 299 11.25 -2.93 -17.64
N ALA A 300 11.51 -1.98 -18.53
CA ALA A 300 11.44 -2.21 -19.97
C ALA A 300 12.50 -3.20 -20.44
N ALA A 301 13.72 -3.10 -19.92
CA ALA A 301 14.78 -4.06 -20.22
C ALA A 301 14.45 -5.43 -19.64
N GLU A 302 13.87 -5.47 -18.44
CA GLU A 302 13.41 -6.72 -17.83
C GLU A 302 12.29 -7.37 -18.65
N GLY A 303 11.30 -6.60 -19.11
CA GLY A 303 10.19 -7.11 -19.93
C GLY A 303 10.69 -7.79 -21.21
N TYR A 304 11.61 -7.19 -21.95
CA TYR A 304 12.19 -7.85 -23.13
C TYR A 304 13.03 -9.09 -22.77
N TYR A 305 13.69 -9.10 -21.62
CA TYR A 305 14.42 -10.27 -21.15
C TYR A 305 13.51 -11.44 -20.79
N LEU A 306 12.45 -11.19 -20.02
CA LEU A 306 11.44 -12.20 -19.69
C LEU A 306 10.80 -12.75 -20.97
N ALA A 307 10.43 -11.86 -21.90
CA ALA A 307 9.93 -12.25 -23.21
C ALA A 307 10.91 -13.15 -24.00
N TYR A 308 12.20 -12.80 -24.02
CA TYR A 308 13.24 -13.62 -24.65
C TYR A 308 13.33 -15.02 -24.01
N ARG A 309 13.38 -15.09 -22.67
CA ARG A 309 13.49 -16.35 -21.93
C ARG A 309 12.27 -17.25 -22.15
N THR A 310 11.07 -16.68 -22.07
CA THR A 310 9.82 -17.41 -22.32
C THR A 310 9.74 -17.90 -23.77
N ALA A 311 10.11 -17.06 -24.74
CA ALA A 311 10.13 -17.46 -26.15
C ALA A 311 11.15 -18.58 -26.41
N GLN A 312 12.35 -18.49 -25.83
CA GLN A 312 13.39 -19.52 -25.92
C GLN A 312 12.91 -20.84 -25.33
N GLN A 313 12.33 -20.83 -24.13
CA GLN A 313 11.81 -22.04 -23.47
C GLN A 313 10.68 -22.68 -24.27
N ALA A 314 9.83 -21.86 -24.90
CA ALA A 314 8.72 -22.32 -25.73
C ALA A 314 9.11 -22.60 -27.21
N GLN A 315 10.40 -22.47 -27.56
CA GLN A 315 10.93 -22.69 -28.91
C GLN A 315 10.26 -21.80 -29.99
N LEU A 316 9.92 -20.56 -29.62
CA LEU A 316 9.29 -19.57 -30.49
C LEU A 316 10.36 -18.68 -31.15
N ALA A 317 11.08 -19.22 -32.12
CA ALA A 317 12.28 -18.60 -32.72
C ALA A 317 12.10 -17.14 -33.16
N ASP A 318 10.98 -16.81 -33.81
CA ASP A 318 10.70 -15.44 -34.27
C ASP A 318 10.57 -14.44 -33.11
N LEU A 319 9.91 -14.85 -32.03
CA LEU A 319 9.69 -14.02 -30.85
C LEU A 319 10.94 -13.94 -29.98
N GLU A 320 11.70 -15.03 -29.90
CA GLU A 320 13.01 -15.08 -29.24
C GLU A 320 13.96 -14.07 -29.89
N MET A 321 14.11 -14.14 -31.22
CA MET A 321 14.99 -13.24 -31.97
C MET A 321 14.56 -11.78 -31.81
N GLN A 322 13.26 -11.47 -31.96
CA GLN A 322 12.75 -10.12 -31.79
C GLN A 322 12.97 -9.57 -30.38
N SER A 323 12.68 -10.37 -29.34
CA SER A 323 12.88 -9.96 -27.95
C SER A 323 14.36 -9.67 -27.66
N ARG A 324 15.25 -10.55 -28.15
CA ARG A 324 16.69 -10.38 -28.04
C ARG A 324 17.18 -9.11 -28.74
N GLU A 325 16.76 -8.86 -29.98
CA GLU A 325 17.17 -7.66 -30.72
C GLU A 325 16.69 -6.37 -30.05
N ARG A 326 15.43 -6.34 -29.60
CA ARG A 326 14.86 -5.18 -28.90
C ARG A 326 15.60 -4.90 -27.59
N LEU A 327 15.94 -5.95 -26.83
CA LEU A 327 16.73 -5.83 -25.61
C LEU A 327 18.13 -5.26 -25.87
N LEU A 328 18.88 -5.88 -26.80
CA LEU A 328 20.27 -5.52 -27.06
C LEU A 328 20.41 -4.14 -27.72
N ARG A 329 19.49 -3.75 -28.61
CA ARG A 329 19.51 -2.43 -29.25
C ARG A 329 18.95 -1.33 -28.36
N GLY A 330 17.86 -1.60 -27.65
CA GLY A 330 17.16 -0.61 -26.84
C GLY A 330 17.81 -0.36 -25.47
N TYR A 331 18.41 -1.39 -24.87
CA TYR A 331 18.89 -1.36 -23.49
C TYR A 331 20.30 -1.96 -23.34
N PRO A 332 21.29 -1.58 -24.16
CA PRO A 332 22.62 -2.22 -24.18
C PRO A 332 23.37 -2.15 -22.85
N GLN A 333 23.08 -1.15 -22.01
CA GLN A 333 23.71 -0.99 -20.69
C GLN A 333 22.99 -1.76 -19.57
N SER A 334 21.80 -2.31 -19.84
CA SER A 334 21.06 -3.05 -18.82
C SER A 334 21.78 -4.35 -18.45
N PRO A 335 21.69 -4.80 -17.18
CA PRO A 335 22.22 -6.10 -16.76
C PRO A 335 21.68 -7.24 -17.62
N TYR A 336 20.40 -7.15 -18.03
CA TYR A 336 19.73 -8.12 -18.86
C TYR A 336 20.31 -8.21 -20.28
N ALA A 337 20.63 -7.08 -20.91
CA ALA A 337 21.27 -7.08 -22.22
C ALA A 337 22.66 -7.71 -22.16
N ARG A 338 23.42 -7.48 -21.08
CA ARG A 338 24.71 -8.13 -20.85
C ARG A 338 24.57 -9.65 -20.69
N MET A 339 23.57 -10.12 -19.93
CA MET A 339 23.27 -11.56 -19.79
C MET A 339 22.92 -12.25 -21.11
N VAL A 340 22.21 -11.55 -22.01
CA VAL A 340 21.80 -12.12 -23.31
C VAL A 340 22.88 -11.96 -24.39
N GLY A 341 23.69 -10.91 -24.29
CA GLY A 341 24.77 -10.61 -25.22
C GLY A 341 26.03 -11.43 -25.01
N ASP A 342 26.34 -11.79 -23.76
CA ASP A 342 27.54 -12.53 -23.38
C ASP A 342 27.18 -13.79 -22.55
N PRO A 343 27.34 -14.99 -23.14
CA PRO A 343 27.11 -16.27 -22.45
C PRO A 343 27.97 -16.48 -21.19
N THR A 344 29.10 -15.78 -21.06
CA THR A 344 30.02 -15.90 -19.92
C THR A 344 29.71 -14.89 -18.81
N TYR A 345 28.88 -13.87 -19.07
CA TYR A 345 28.59 -12.80 -18.12
C TYR A 345 28.01 -13.32 -16.79
N THR A 346 27.09 -14.31 -16.85
CA THR A 346 26.53 -14.91 -15.63
C THR A 346 27.59 -15.66 -14.81
N GLN A 347 28.54 -16.33 -15.47
CA GLN A 347 29.65 -17.00 -14.78
C GLN A 347 30.59 -15.98 -14.16
N GLN A 348 30.97 -14.94 -14.89
CA GLN A 348 31.78 -13.84 -14.37
C GLN A 348 31.10 -13.13 -13.20
N LEU A 349 29.77 -12.95 -13.22
CA LEU A 349 29.03 -12.36 -12.11
C LEU A 349 29.08 -13.25 -10.86
N LEU A 350 28.93 -14.56 -11.02
CA LEU A 350 29.05 -15.52 -9.92
C LEU A 350 30.48 -15.55 -9.35
N GLU A 351 31.50 -15.48 -10.19
CA GLU A 351 32.90 -15.38 -9.76
C GLU A 351 33.15 -14.09 -8.98
N ARG A 352 32.66 -12.94 -9.47
CA ARG A 352 32.74 -11.66 -8.75
C ARG A 352 32.03 -11.69 -7.40
N GLN A 353 30.89 -12.37 -7.30
CA GLN A 353 30.20 -12.54 -6.01
C GLN A 353 31.01 -13.39 -5.03
N LYS A 354 31.62 -14.49 -5.50
CA LYS A 354 32.51 -15.31 -4.67
C LYS A 354 33.75 -14.53 -4.22
N ASP A 355 34.33 -13.72 -5.10
CA ASP A 355 35.45 -12.85 -4.76
C ASP A 355 35.06 -11.78 -3.74
N ALA A 356 33.86 -11.21 -3.85
CA ALA A 356 33.32 -10.25 -2.88
C ALA A 356 33.08 -10.92 -1.51
N GLU A 357 32.54 -12.14 -1.49
CA GLU A 357 32.38 -12.91 -0.26
C GLU A 357 33.74 -13.20 0.40
N ALA A 358 34.74 -13.66 -0.36
CA ALA A 358 36.06 -13.95 0.16
C ALA A 358 36.75 -12.70 0.74
N LYS A 359 36.63 -11.55 0.05
CA LYS A 359 37.13 -10.26 0.55
C LYS A 359 36.39 -9.80 1.81
N TYR A 360 35.08 -10.04 1.89
CA TYR A 360 34.31 -9.69 3.09
C TYR A 360 34.75 -10.54 4.27
N GLN A 361 34.92 -11.85 4.08
CA GLN A 361 35.45 -12.75 5.11
C GLN A 361 36.84 -12.29 5.59
N GLN A 362 37.73 -11.93 4.66
CA GLN A 362 39.05 -11.38 4.99
C GLN A 362 38.96 -10.09 5.82
N ALA A 363 38.11 -9.14 5.40
CA ALA A 363 37.93 -7.87 6.11
C ALA A 363 37.34 -8.08 7.52
N LEU A 364 36.38 -9.00 7.65
CA LEU A 364 35.79 -9.37 8.93
C LEU A 364 36.81 -10.03 9.87
N GLU A 365 37.66 -10.93 9.36
CA GLU A 365 38.74 -11.52 10.15
C GLU A 365 39.73 -10.46 10.65
N LEU A 366 40.10 -9.50 9.81
CA LEU A 366 40.98 -8.39 10.20
C LEU A 366 40.33 -7.55 11.32
N TYR A 367 39.04 -7.26 11.18
CA TYR A 367 38.28 -6.55 12.19
C TYR A 367 38.21 -7.31 13.53
N GLN A 368 37.95 -8.62 13.48
CA GLN A 368 37.93 -9.49 14.67
C GLN A 368 39.30 -9.58 15.36
N LYS A 369 40.39 -9.53 14.60
CA LYS A 369 41.77 -9.48 15.11
C LYS A 369 42.16 -8.09 15.65
N GLY A 370 41.28 -7.10 15.55
CA GLY A 370 41.48 -5.73 16.03
C GLY A 370 42.19 -4.80 15.03
N ASP A 371 42.53 -5.28 13.83
CA ASP A 371 43.19 -4.48 12.79
C ASP A 371 42.15 -3.67 11.99
N ARG A 372 41.58 -2.65 12.66
CA ARG A 372 40.53 -1.78 12.11
C ARG A 372 40.97 -1.01 10.88
N ALA A 373 42.23 -0.57 10.83
CA ALA A 373 42.75 0.20 9.71
C ALA A 373 42.78 -0.64 8.42
N ARG A 374 43.30 -1.88 8.49
CA ARG A 374 43.30 -2.76 7.32
C ARG A 374 41.90 -3.27 6.98
N ALA A 375 41.07 -3.58 7.97
CA ALA A 375 39.69 -3.99 7.73
C ALA A 375 38.88 -2.90 7.00
N GLY A 376 39.01 -1.64 7.44
CA GLY A 376 38.38 -0.50 6.79
C GLY A 376 38.89 -0.27 5.37
N LEU A 377 40.19 -0.40 5.13
CA LEU A 377 40.76 -0.26 3.79
C LEU A 377 40.25 -1.35 2.82
N VAL A 378 40.25 -2.61 3.23
CA VAL A 378 39.73 -3.71 2.40
C VAL A 378 38.24 -3.50 2.09
N ALA A 379 37.46 -3.02 3.07
CA ALA A 379 36.05 -2.70 2.86
C ALA A 379 35.85 -1.53 1.88
N HIS A 380 36.65 -0.46 2.01
CA HIS A 380 36.63 0.69 1.10
C HIS A 380 36.99 0.29 -0.34
N GLU A 381 38.08 -0.47 -0.52
CA GLU A 381 38.52 -0.95 -1.83
C GLU A 381 37.51 -1.88 -2.47
N ALA A 382 36.84 -2.72 -1.67
CA ALA A 382 35.77 -3.58 -2.15
C ALA A 382 34.61 -2.74 -2.68
N LEU A 383 34.12 -1.73 -1.95
CA LEU A 383 33.00 -0.87 -2.35
C LEU A 383 33.22 -0.14 -3.70
N GLY A 384 34.47 0.10 -4.09
CA GLY A 384 34.83 0.72 -5.37
C GLY A 384 34.80 -0.22 -6.58
N GLN A 385 34.58 -1.53 -6.40
CA GLN A 385 34.64 -2.53 -7.49
C GLN A 385 33.26 -2.80 -8.11
N GLU A 386 33.22 -2.97 -9.43
CA GLU A 386 31.98 -3.42 -10.10
C GLU A 386 31.66 -4.87 -9.76
N GLY A 387 30.45 -5.14 -9.24
CA GLY A 387 29.98 -6.49 -8.93
C GLY A 387 30.00 -6.87 -7.45
N VAL A 388 30.26 -5.92 -6.56
CA VAL A 388 30.13 -6.09 -5.09
C VAL A 388 28.71 -6.50 -4.69
N GLY A 389 27.71 -6.12 -5.50
CA GLY A 389 26.36 -6.67 -5.46
C GLY A 389 25.75 -6.66 -4.05
N GLY A 390 25.19 -7.79 -3.63
CA GLY A 390 24.53 -7.95 -2.32
C GLY A 390 25.44 -7.81 -1.10
N TYR A 391 26.77 -7.74 -1.25
CA TYR A 391 27.70 -7.52 -0.13
C TYR A 391 28.00 -6.03 0.11
N ALA A 392 27.50 -5.11 -0.72
CA ALA A 392 27.76 -3.68 -0.56
C ALA A 392 27.32 -3.12 0.82
N PRO A 393 26.12 -3.45 1.36
CA PRO A 393 25.76 -3.04 2.73
C PRO A 393 26.72 -3.59 3.79
N ASN A 394 27.23 -4.81 3.61
CA ASN A 394 28.14 -5.47 4.54
C ASN A 394 29.49 -4.77 4.62
N PHE A 395 30.05 -4.41 3.45
CA PHE A 395 31.29 -3.64 3.39
C PHE A 395 31.10 -2.21 3.90
N ALA A 396 30.00 -1.54 3.55
CA ALA A 396 29.71 -0.19 4.02
C ALA A 396 29.57 -0.14 5.55
N LEU A 397 28.90 -1.12 6.15
CA LEU A 397 28.83 -1.25 7.60
C LEU A 397 30.22 -1.49 8.20
N LEU A 398 31.00 -2.43 7.64
CA LEU A 398 32.33 -2.75 8.17
C LEU A 398 33.29 -1.54 8.08
N GLU A 399 33.27 -0.81 6.97
CA GLU A 399 34.00 0.44 6.79
C GLU A 399 33.56 1.47 7.84
N ALA A 400 32.25 1.65 8.03
CA ALA A 400 31.71 2.58 9.02
C ALA A 400 32.15 2.21 10.45
N LEU A 401 32.10 0.92 10.82
CA LEU A 401 32.58 0.42 12.11
C LEU A 401 34.08 0.62 12.31
N CYS A 402 34.86 0.64 11.23
CA CYS A 402 36.32 0.86 11.26
C CYS A 402 36.71 2.35 11.19
N THR A 403 35.78 3.24 10.86
CA THR A 403 36.04 4.67 10.66
C THR A 403 36.32 5.38 11.98
N GLY A 404 37.31 6.27 11.98
CA GLY A 404 37.71 7.08 13.13
C GLY A 404 38.74 6.42 14.05
N SER A 405 39.40 7.25 14.88
CA SER A 405 40.48 6.82 15.78
C SER A 405 39.97 6.09 17.03
N GLU A 406 38.73 6.34 17.44
CA GLU A 406 38.14 5.79 18.66
C GLU A 406 36.80 5.08 18.37
N PRO A 407 36.56 3.89 18.92
CA PRO A 407 35.26 3.20 18.79
C PRO A 407 34.12 4.07 19.37
N GLY A 408 33.11 4.36 18.56
CA GLY A 408 31.97 5.19 18.95
C GLY A 408 32.19 6.70 18.79
N GLY A 409 33.33 7.13 18.24
CA GLY A 409 33.60 8.54 17.96
C GLY A 409 32.74 9.14 16.84
N ARG A 410 32.79 10.46 16.69
CA ARG A 410 31.99 11.24 15.72
C ARG A 410 32.07 10.72 14.28
N ALA A 411 33.27 10.38 13.81
CA ALA A 411 33.48 9.90 12.45
C ALA A 411 32.77 8.55 12.19
N MET A 412 32.75 7.66 13.19
CA MET A 412 32.06 6.38 13.13
C MET A 412 30.54 6.57 13.07
N ILE A 413 29.98 7.45 13.90
CA ILE A 413 28.53 7.73 13.92
C ILE A 413 28.07 8.30 12.58
N GLN A 414 28.82 9.24 11.99
CA GLN A 414 28.49 9.81 10.68
C GLN A 414 28.53 8.75 9.57
N ALA A 415 29.55 7.89 9.57
CA ALA A 415 29.64 6.78 8.62
C ALA A 415 28.48 5.78 8.79
N LEU A 416 28.08 5.45 10.03
CA LEU A 416 26.94 4.57 10.31
C LEU A 416 25.60 5.19 9.87
N ARG A 417 25.41 6.51 10.05
CA ARG A 417 24.23 7.21 9.53
C ARG A 417 24.16 7.17 8.01
N LYS A 418 25.30 7.27 7.33
CA LYS A 418 25.37 7.12 5.88
C LYS A 418 24.92 5.73 5.43
N VAL A 419 25.30 4.66 6.15
CA VAL A 419 24.82 3.29 5.86
C VAL A 419 23.29 3.19 5.95
N ILE A 420 22.66 3.85 6.92
CA ILE A 420 21.19 3.88 7.05
C ILE A 420 20.53 4.58 5.85
N VAL A 421 21.13 5.67 5.36
CA VAL A 421 20.61 6.44 4.22
C VAL A 421 20.80 5.69 2.90
N ASP A 422 21.97 5.08 2.70
CA ASP A 422 22.32 4.40 1.45
C ASP A 422 21.63 3.03 1.33
N TYR A 423 21.31 2.37 2.46
CA TYR A 423 20.74 1.01 2.49
C TYR A 423 19.57 0.85 3.50
N PRO A 424 18.47 1.63 3.38
CA PRO A 424 17.44 1.77 4.40
C PRO A 424 16.67 0.48 4.74
N GLU A 425 16.56 -0.45 3.80
CA GLU A 425 15.84 -1.73 3.97
C GLU A 425 16.76 -2.90 4.36
N SER A 426 18.05 -2.63 4.61
CA SER A 426 19.03 -3.67 4.94
C SER A 426 19.11 -4.00 6.44
N GLU A 427 19.47 -5.24 6.77
CA GLU A 427 19.78 -5.64 8.16
C GLU A 427 20.96 -4.81 8.72
N GLN A 428 21.89 -4.40 7.86
CA GLN A 428 23.06 -3.60 8.21
C GLN A 428 22.68 -2.18 8.64
N ALA A 429 21.65 -1.58 8.03
CA ALA A 429 21.09 -0.30 8.48
C ALA A 429 20.41 -0.43 9.85
N THR A 430 19.69 -1.53 10.09
CA THR A 430 19.08 -1.81 11.40
C THR A 430 20.16 -1.91 12.48
N TYR A 431 21.20 -2.71 12.22
CA TYR A 431 22.34 -2.86 13.13
C TYR A 431 23.09 -1.54 13.36
N ALA A 432 23.32 -0.74 12.31
CA ALA A 432 23.93 0.58 12.43
C ALA A 432 23.15 1.50 13.38
N GLY A 433 21.81 1.49 13.29
CA GLY A 433 20.93 2.23 14.20
C GLY A 433 21.03 1.77 15.65
N GLU A 434 21.13 0.46 15.90
CA GLU A 434 21.32 -0.10 17.24
C GLU A 434 22.66 0.30 17.88
N VAL A 435 23.74 0.28 17.08
CA VAL A 435 25.07 0.70 17.51
C VAL A 435 25.06 2.19 17.87
N ILE A 436 24.48 3.05 17.02
CA ILE A 436 24.32 4.48 17.31
C ILE A 436 23.56 4.68 18.63
N ARG A 437 22.43 4.00 18.81
CA ARG A 437 21.62 4.12 20.04
C ARG A 437 22.36 3.64 21.28
N THR A 438 23.23 2.66 21.17
CA THR A 438 24.03 2.14 22.29
C THR A 438 25.16 3.11 22.66
N VAL A 439 25.81 3.71 21.65
CA VAL A 439 26.79 4.79 21.86
C VAL A 439 26.12 6.00 22.51
N GLU A 440 24.98 6.45 21.98
CA GLU A 440 24.19 7.57 22.54
C GLU A 440 23.63 7.26 23.94
N ARG A 441 23.30 6.00 24.26
CA ARG A 441 22.88 5.61 25.62
C ARG A 441 24.03 5.67 26.62
N ARG A 442 25.25 5.34 26.18
CA ARG A 442 26.47 5.40 27.00
C ARG A 442 26.87 6.85 27.33
N THR A 443 26.59 7.80 26.43
CA THR A 443 26.81 9.24 26.67
C THR A 443 25.76 9.85 27.62
N LEU A 444 24.58 9.24 27.75
CA LEU A 444 23.47 9.73 28.60
C LEU A 444 23.49 9.29 30.08
N THR A 445 24.54 8.59 30.55
CA THR A 445 24.69 8.20 31.98
C THR A 445 25.76 9.00 32.74
N GLY A 446 26.20 10.13 32.19
CA GLY A 446 26.99 11.15 32.88
C GLY A 446 28.49 10.99 32.69
N VAL A 447 29.10 11.92 31.93
CA VAL A 447 30.39 12.55 32.29
C VAL A 447 30.43 14.01 31.79
N ASP A 448 29.96 14.38 30.59
CA ASP A 448 30.28 15.72 30.04
C ASP A 448 29.13 16.47 29.32
N PHE A 449 28.05 16.82 30.05
CA PHE A 449 27.00 17.74 29.54
C PHE A 449 27.57 19.09 29.08
N ALA A 450 28.61 19.57 29.78
CA ALA A 450 29.32 20.80 29.41
C ALA A 450 30.07 20.65 28.08
N GLU A 451 30.81 19.56 27.87
CA GLU A 451 31.50 19.33 26.59
C GLU A 451 30.53 19.14 25.43
N GLU A 452 29.37 18.50 25.66
CA GLU A 452 28.34 18.30 24.64
C GLU A 452 27.69 19.64 24.21
N LEU A 453 27.47 20.55 25.17
CA LEU A 453 27.02 21.92 24.87
C LEU A 453 28.11 22.77 24.21
N ASP A 454 29.37 22.57 24.56
CA ASP A 454 30.52 23.24 23.93
C ASP A 454 30.71 22.76 22.49
N LEU A 455 30.52 21.48 22.22
CA LEU A 455 30.51 20.90 20.89
C LEU A 455 29.33 21.44 20.06
N ALA A 456 28.12 21.47 20.62
CA ALA A 456 26.93 21.98 19.94
C ALA A 456 27.04 23.48 19.61
N SER A 457 27.67 24.27 20.47
CA SER A 457 27.94 25.70 20.21
C SER A 457 29.07 25.92 19.19
N THR A 458 30.10 25.08 19.19
CA THR A 458 31.18 25.12 18.20
C THR A 458 30.69 24.71 16.80
N GLU A 459 29.77 23.75 16.71
CA GLU A 459 29.12 23.36 15.45
C GLU A 459 28.13 24.41 14.93
N ALA A 460 27.49 25.17 15.81
CA ALA A 460 26.55 26.22 15.43
C ALA A 460 27.24 27.47 14.85
N GLY A 461 28.42 27.85 15.37
CA GLY A 461 29.28 28.93 14.83
C GLY A 461 28.53 30.23 14.46
N ASP A 462 29.07 30.98 13.49
CA ASP A 462 28.47 32.21 12.90
C ASP A 462 27.07 31.99 12.26
N SER A 463 26.56 30.76 12.25
CA SER A 463 25.23 30.41 11.72
C SER A 463 24.14 30.36 12.79
N ALA A 464 24.48 30.48 14.07
CA ALA A 464 23.49 30.65 15.12
C ALA A 464 22.82 32.02 15.00
N VAL A 465 21.49 32.06 14.87
CA VAL A 465 20.75 33.33 14.79
C VAL A 465 20.85 34.04 16.13
N THR A 466 21.63 35.12 16.18
CA THR A 466 21.81 36.01 17.36
C THR A 466 20.84 37.20 17.33
N GLU A 467 20.00 37.32 16.29
CA GLU A 467 19.20 38.51 16.02
C GLU A 467 18.30 38.92 17.19
N GLY A 468 18.55 40.13 17.70
CA GLY A 468 17.72 40.84 18.66
C GLY A 468 17.91 40.43 20.13
N PHE A 469 18.99 39.75 20.50
CA PHE A 469 19.51 39.87 21.86
C PHE A 469 20.25 41.21 21.99
N THR A 470 20.14 41.87 23.13
CA THR A 470 20.70 43.20 23.35
C THR A 470 21.55 43.26 24.60
N ALA A 471 22.58 44.12 24.58
CA ALA A 471 23.30 44.43 25.79
C ALA A 471 22.44 45.33 26.69
N SER A 472 22.42 45.02 27.99
CA SER A 472 21.69 45.79 29.00
C SER A 472 22.66 46.37 30.03
N ASP A 473 22.40 47.60 30.47
CA ASP A 473 23.11 48.25 31.59
C ASP A 473 22.34 48.10 32.92
N GLY A 474 21.25 47.33 32.91
CA GLY A 474 20.39 47.09 34.07
C GLY A 474 20.74 45.80 34.82
N GLU A 475 19.73 45.19 35.42
CA GLU A 475 19.88 43.98 36.22
C GLU A 475 20.24 42.73 35.38
N TYR A 476 20.97 41.81 36.01
CA TYR A 476 21.37 40.53 35.42
C TYR A 476 21.02 39.34 36.32
N TRP A 477 20.85 38.18 35.71
CA TRP A 477 20.66 36.88 36.34
C TRP A 477 21.78 35.93 35.95
N VAL A 478 21.93 34.85 36.71
CA VAL A 478 22.80 33.72 36.34
C VAL A 478 21.92 32.51 36.08
N ALA A 479 21.97 31.99 34.85
CA ALA A 479 21.27 30.79 34.41
C ALA A 479 22.24 29.60 34.41
N LEU A 480 21.95 28.59 35.24
CA LEU A 480 22.70 27.34 35.32
C LEU A 480 21.93 26.27 34.53
N MET A 481 22.39 25.98 33.32
CA MET A 481 21.74 24.98 32.45
C MET A 481 22.13 23.57 32.88
N VAL A 482 21.14 22.68 32.93
CA VAL A 482 21.29 21.28 33.32
C VAL A 482 20.40 20.36 32.48
N PRO A 483 20.65 19.04 32.44
CA PRO A 483 19.73 18.10 31.80
C PRO A 483 18.32 18.16 32.41
N ALA A 484 17.27 18.00 31.60
CA ALA A 484 15.87 18.05 32.06
C ALA A 484 15.52 17.02 33.16
N LYS A 485 16.30 15.94 33.26
CA LYS A 485 16.14 14.88 34.27
C LYS A 485 17.02 15.07 35.52
N ALA A 486 17.74 16.19 35.63
CA ALA A 486 18.55 16.48 36.81
C ALA A 486 17.67 16.68 38.06
N ASP A 487 18.23 16.40 39.24
CA ASP A 487 17.58 16.71 40.52
C ASP A 487 17.56 18.23 40.77
N LEU A 488 16.56 18.91 40.21
CA LEU A 488 16.42 20.37 40.32
C LEU A 488 16.30 20.82 41.77
N THR A 489 15.59 20.07 42.62
CA THR A 489 15.41 20.40 44.03
C THR A 489 16.76 20.41 44.76
N GLY A 490 17.57 19.37 44.55
CA GLY A 490 18.92 19.30 45.11
C GLY A 490 19.84 20.40 44.59
N LEU A 491 19.76 20.73 43.30
CA LEU A 491 20.55 21.80 42.69
C LEU A 491 20.17 23.19 43.20
N VAL A 492 18.87 23.47 43.36
CA VAL A 492 18.37 24.73 43.95
C VAL A 492 18.86 24.86 45.38
N PHE A 493 18.75 23.82 46.20
CA PHE A 493 19.18 23.86 47.60
C PHE A 493 20.68 24.13 47.73
N LYS A 494 21.51 23.47 46.91
CA LYS A 494 22.96 23.69 46.88
C LYS A 494 23.30 25.12 46.45
N THR A 495 22.66 25.59 45.39
CA THR A 495 22.89 26.94 44.84
C THR A 495 22.46 28.02 45.83
N LEU A 496 21.34 27.83 46.52
CA LEU A 496 20.86 28.72 47.58
C LEU A 496 21.81 28.73 48.80
N GLY A 497 22.37 27.58 49.18
CA GLY A 497 23.41 27.53 50.20
C GLY A 497 24.63 28.37 49.81
N PHE A 498 25.05 28.27 48.55
CA PHE A 498 26.17 29.06 48.04
C PHE A 498 25.86 30.57 47.96
N THR A 499 24.63 31.00 47.62
CA THR A 499 24.31 32.44 47.60
C THR A 499 24.43 33.07 48.98
N VAL A 500 24.01 32.36 50.03
CA VAL A 500 24.17 32.79 51.43
C VAL A 500 25.64 32.88 51.82
N ASP A 501 26.45 31.87 51.47
CA ASP A 501 27.89 31.86 51.74
C ASP A 501 28.66 32.94 50.96
N TYR A 502 28.17 33.28 49.76
CA TYR A 502 28.80 34.27 48.89
C TYR A 502 28.62 35.68 49.43
N ASN A 503 27.37 36.10 49.68
CA ASN A 503 27.06 37.39 50.31
C ASN A 503 25.59 37.46 50.77
N VAL A 504 25.39 37.40 52.09
CA VAL A 504 24.07 37.44 52.73
C VAL A 504 23.30 38.74 52.43
N ASP A 505 24.00 39.85 52.23
CA ASP A 505 23.36 41.17 52.04
C ASP A 505 22.75 41.37 50.64
N LEU A 506 23.04 40.46 49.69
CA LEU A 506 22.54 40.55 48.32
C LEU A 506 21.10 40.01 48.13
N ASN A 507 20.53 39.30 49.11
CA ASN A 507 19.16 38.73 49.06
C ASN A 507 18.82 38.05 47.72
N LEU A 508 19.75 37.23 47.20
CA LEU A 508 19.56 36.54 45.91
C LEU A 508 18.50 35.43 46.03
N GLU A 509 17.57 35.42 45.08
CA GLU A 509 16.55 34.40 44.87
C GLU A 509 17.06 33.30 43.94
N VAL A 510 16.82 32.04 44.31
CA VAL A 510 17.15 30.86 43.48
C VAL A 510 15.87 30.12 43.11
N THR A 511 15.62 29.98 41.82
CA THR A 511 14.46 29.29 41.26
C THR A 511 14.90 28.22 40.26
N SER A 512 14.02 27.29 39.89
CA SER A 512 14.28 26.33 38.82
C SER A 512 13.05 26.12 37.96
N GLU A 513 13.28 25.84 36.68
CA GLU A 513 12.21 25.49 35.75
C GLU A 513 12.69 24.59 34.62
N THR A 514 11.75 23.87 34.01
CA THR A 514 12.01 23.13 32.77
C THR A 514 12.13 24.12 31.62
N TYR A 515 13.23 24.05 30.87
CA TYR A 515 13.47 24.93 29.72
C TYR A 515 12.88 24.31 28.44
N ASN A 516 13.18 23.04 28.17
CA ASN A 516 12.57 22.24 27.10
C ASN A 516 12.63 20.73 27.44
N GLU A 517 12.34 19.86 26.48
CA GLU A 517 12.34 18.40 26.69
C GLU A 517 13.74 17.83 27.05
N ALA A 518 14.82 18.54 26.72
CA ALA A 518 16.19 18.12 26.93
C ALA A 518 16.88 18.83 28.10
N MET A 519 16.48 20.07 28.41
CA MET A 519 17.16 20.95 29.37
C MET A 519 16.22 21.53 30.41
N ALA A 520 16.77 21.76 31.59
CA ALA A 520 16.19 22.57 32.66
C ALA A 520 17.22 23.63 33.09
N VAL A 521 16.75 24.59 33.88
CA VAL A 521 17.58 25.72 34.31
C VAL A 521 17.35 26.02 35.78
N VAL A 522 18.44 26.27 36.50
CA VAL A 522 18.43 26.87 37.83
C VAL A 522 18.84 28.34 37.68
N LEU A 523 17.97 29.26 38.10
CA LEU A 523 18.14 30.70 37.95
C LEU A 523 18.48 31.35 39.28
N VAL A 524 19.52 32.18 39.30
CA VAL A 524 19.87 33.06 40.41
C VAL A 524 19.57 34.51 40.01
N LYS A 525 18.67 35.16 40.75
CA LYS A 525 18.18 36.53 40.54
C LYS A 525 18.40 37.34 41.83
N THR A 526 18.60 38.65 41.86
CA THR A 526 18.86 39.67 40.84
C THR A 526 20.22 40.30 41.17
N PHE A 527 21.12 40.39 40.20
CA PHE A 527 22.37 41.13 40.33
C PHE A 527 22.18 42.55 39.81
N ALA A 528 22.77 43.53 40.51
CA ALA A 528 22.63 44.96 40.18
C ALA A 528 23.16 45.29 38.78
N ASP A 529 24.23 44.63 38.37
CA ASP A 529 24.86 44.79 37.05
C ASP A 529 25.51 43.48 36.57
N ARG A 530 25.99 43.49 35.33
CA ARG A 530 26.69 42.37 34.72
C ARG A 530 27.94 41.97 35.50
N ALA A 531 28.70 42.94 36.02
CA ALA A 531 29.97 42.67 36.69
C ALA A 531 29.76 41.85 37.97
N ALA A 532 28.71 42.15 38.73
CA ALA A 532 28.32 41.40 39.91
C ALA A 532 27.90 39.95 39.57
N ALA A 533 27.16 39.75 38.47
CA ALA A 533 26.76 38.42 38.00
C ALA A 533 27.96 37.58 37.51
N VAL A 534 28.90 38.20 36.78
CA VAL A 534 30.14 37.54 36.34
C VAL A 534 31.01 37.17 37.54
N ALA A 535 31.18 38.06 38.51
CA ALA A 535 31.93 37.77 39.73
C ALA A 535 31.34 36.59 40.52
N PHE A 536 30.01 36.45 40.54
CA PHE A 536 29.35 35.30 41.14
C PHE A 536 29.65 34.00 40.39
N VAL A 537 29.61 34.01 39.06
CA VAL A 537 29.97 32.84 38.23
C VAL A 537 31.43 32.45 38.43
N GLU A 538 32.35 33.41 38.50
CA GLU A 538 33.76 33.15 38.81
C GLU A 538 33.97 32.56 40.20
N ALA A 539 33.23 33.04 41.21
CA ALA A 539 33.28 32.45 42.55
C ALA A 539 32.70 31.03 42.61
N LEU A 540 31.80 30.68 41.70
CA LEU A 540 31.26 29.34 41.51
C LEU A 540 32.27 28.41 40.84
N LYS A 541 33.04 28.94 39.86
CA LYS A 541 34.13 28.25 39.14
C LYS A 541 35.26 27.88 40.14
N GLY A 542 35.22 26.65 40.65
CA GLY A 542 36.21 26.11 41.60
C GLY A 542 35.62 25.49 42.87
N LYS A 543 34.29 25.56 43.04
CA LYS A 543 33.58 24.83 44.09
C LYS A 543 33.06 23.51 43.53
N SER A 544 33.35 22.39 44.20
CA SER A 544 32.77 21.07 43.89
C SER A 544 31.33 20.94 44.40
N LEU A 545 30.48 21.92 44.11
CA LEU A 545 29.13 22.00 44.65
C LEU A 545 28.19 20.96 44.01
N TYR A 546 28.43 20.66 42.73
CA TYR A 546 27.52 19.92 41.86
C TYR A 546 28.08 18.53 41.49
N GLU A 547 28.42 17.72 42.49
CA GLU A 547 28.83 16.33 42.28
C GLU A 547 27.77 15.57 41.44
N GLY A 548 28.20 15.00 40.30
CA GLY A 548 27.38 14.20 39.39
C GLY A 548 26.71 14.94 38.23
N THR A 549 26.44 16.24 38.34
CA THR A 549 25.82 17.05 37.27
C THR A 549 26.46 18.42 37.23
N GLN A 550 27.42 18.65 36.33
CA GLN A 550 28.02 19.97 36.17
C GLN A 550 27.10 20.91 35.37
N PRO A 551 26.58 21.99 35.96
CA PRO A 551 25.76 22.95 35.23
C PRO A 551 26.63 23.84 34.34
N VAL A 552 26.08 24.28 33.22
CA VAL A 552 26.72 25.28 32.34
C VAL A 552 26.21 26.67 32.73
N PRO A 553 27.03 27.53 33.34
CA PRO A 553 26.60 28.86 33.77
C PRO A 553 26.58 29.85 32.59
N VAL A 554 25.55 30.70 32.54
CA VAL A 554 25.45 31.82 31.61
C VAL A 554 24.89 33.04 32.32
N VAL A 555 25.52 34.21 32.15
CA VAL A 555 25.03 35.49 32.68
C VAL A 555 24.06 36.10 31.67
N ILE A 556 22.85 36.46 32.10
CA ILE A 556 21.77 36.86 31.19
C ILE A 556 20.88 37.95 31.80
N SER A 557 20.46 38.94 30.99
CA SER A 557 19.47 39.94 31.44
C SER A 557 18.06 39.33 31.43
N PRO A 558 17.12 39.82 32.26
CA PRO A 558 15.74 39.32 32.28
C PRO A 558 15.07 39.33 30.90
N GLU A 559 15.27 40.40 30.13
CA GLU A 559 14.71 40.58 28.79
C GLU A 559 15.24 39.52 27.80
N ASN A 560 16.55 39.27 27.83
CA ASN A 560 17.17 38.25 27.00
C ASN A 560 16.77 36.84 27.44
N TYR A 561 16.57 36.60 28.74
CA TYR A 561 16.12 35.31 29.26
C TYR A 561 14.71 34.96 28.77
N GLU A 562 13.76 35.89 28.90
CA GLU A 562 12.39 35.70 28.42
C GLU A 562 12.35 35.44 26.92
N LYS A 563 13.19 36.14 26.15
CA LYS A 563 13.32 35.92 24.71
C LYS A 563 13.93 34.55 24.40
N MET A 564 15.05 34.22 25.03
CA MET A 564 15.74 32.92 24.88
C MET A 564 14.81 31.75 25.18
N LYS A 565 13.96 31.89 26.20
CA LYS A 565 12.96 30.89 26.58
C LYS A 565 11.82 30.79 25.57
N ARG A 566 11.27 31.93 25.13
CA ARG A 566 10.18 31.96 24.13
C ARG A 566 10.59 31.34 22.79
N GLU A 567 11.83 31.57 22.37
CA GLU A 567 12.35 31.13 21.08
C GLU A 567 13.03 29.76 21.16
N GLY A 568 13.23 29.20 22.36
CA GLY A 568 13.99 27.95 22.55
C GLY A 568 15.45 28.05 22.08
N ASN A 569 15.98 29.27 21.98
CA ASN A 569 17.25 29.58 21.31
C ASN A 569 18.40 29.81 22.32
N PHE A 570 18.66 28.83 23.18
CA PHE A 570 19.77 28.88 24.12
C PHE A 570 21.13 29.02 23.41
N MET A 571 21.33 28.30 22.30
CA MET A 571 22.60 28.31 21.57
C MET A 571 22.87 29.67 20.91
N GLY A 572 21.86 30.32 20.33
CA GLY A 572 22.01 31.68 19.79
C GLY A 572 22.29 32.72 20.87
N TYR A 573 21.70 32.58 22.06
CA TYR A 573 22.05 33.45 23.18
C TYR A 573 23.49 33.26 23.63
N ARG A 574 23.94 32.00 23.73
CA ARG A 574 25.31 31.67 24.13
C ARG A 574 26.34 32.24 23.15
N GLU A 575 26.05 32.19 21.86
CA GLU A 575 26.89 32.81 20.83
C GLU A 575 26.90 34.34 20.92
N PHE A 576 25.72 34.96 21.08
CA PHE A 576 25.61 36.41 21.34
C PHE A 576 26.41 36.81 22.57
N TYR A 577 26.34 36.03 23.65
CA TYR A 577 27.06 36.26 24.89
C TYR A 577 28.58 36.26 24.64
N ARG A 578 29.09 35.24 23.95
CA ARG A 578 30.51 35.13 23.58
C ARG A 578 30.98 36.33 22.74
N GLN A 579 30.23 36.69 21.68
CA GLN A 579 30.59 37.77 20.76
C GLN A 579 30.55 39.16 21.41
N THR A 580 29.56 39.41 22.27
CA THR A 580 29.31 40.74 22.85
C THR A 580 30.17 41.00 24.08
N TYR A 581 30.49 39.94 24.83
CA TYR A 581 31.05 40.07 26.17
C TYR A 581 32.45 39.50 26.34
N GLY A 582 32.96 38.78 25.34
CA GLY A 582 34.35 38.37 25.20
C GLY A 582 34.83 37.41 26.28
N GLU A 583 34.36 36.16 26.23
CA GLU A 583 35.04 35.00 26.85
C GLU A 583 35.70 34.12 25.77
#